data_AF-A0A127ESB8-F1
#
_entry.id   AF-A0A127ESB8-F1
#
_cell.length_a   1.000
_cell.length_b   1.000
_cell.length_c   1.000
_cell.angle_alpha   90.00
_cell.angle_beta   90.00
_cell.angle_gamma   90.00
#
_symmetry.space_group_name_H-M   'P 1'
#
loop_
_entity.id
_entity.type
_entity.pdbx_description
1 polymer ?
#
loop_
_entity_poly.entity_id
_entity_poly.type
_entity_poly.pdbx_seq_one_letter_code
_entity_poly.pdbx_strand_id
1 'polypeptide(L)'
;MFKKPIKADSLEIDLIALRQRAAALEEARRNADTELGVATEARQRHHLKGDLSDTETAQALQNRVNAAASRVVGLEDALEALAVKTAEVQQKLDAERLQNRRDAAAQKLEKQAAAIARLLPEFVGASKKLADALSDIGWHFESGHLANVIQGSANQIEHGVNLARSELATMPEALRQGQQPLPADATQSEE
;
A
#
# COMPACT_ATOMS: atom_id res chain seq x y z
N MET A 1 -0.46 -13.90 -17.90
CA MET A 1 -1.89 -13.51 -17.89
C MET A 1 -2.09 -12.63 -16.65
N PHE A 2 -1.96 -11.31 -16.81
CA PHE A 2 -2.11 -10.36 -15.69
C PHE A 2 -3.59 -10.34 -15.27
N LYS A 3 -3.91 -10.93 -14.12
CA LYS A 3 -5.22 -10.71 -13.50
C LYS A 3 -5.25 -9.26 -13.02
N LYS A 4 -6.08 -8.49 -13.72
CA LYS A 4 -6.30 -7.05 -13.66
C LYS A 4 -6.46 -6.49 -12.21
N PRO A 5 -5.97 -5.26 -11.94
CA PRO A 5 -6.11 -4.53 -10.66
C PRO A 5 -7.50 -3.90 -10.47
N ILE A 6 -8.58 -4.57 -10.89
CA ILE A 6 -9.95 -4.01 -10.86
C ILE A 6 -10.36 -3.57 -9.44
N LYS A 7 -9.81 -4.22 -8.41
CA LYS A 7 -10.09 -3.90 -7.01
C LYS A 7 -9.40 -2.61 -6.54
N ALA A 8 -8.11 -2.44 -6.82
CA ALA A 8 -7.39 -1.22 -6.46
C ALA A 8 -7.98 0.01 -7.15
N ASP A 9 -8.25 -0.10 -8.46
CA ASP A 9 -8.89 0.98 -9.22
C ASP A 9 -10.29 1.32 -8.66
N SER A 10 -11.05 0.31 -8.24
CA SER A 10 -12.37 0.54 -7.61
C SER A 10 -12.27 1.20 -6.24
N LEU A 11 -11.28 0.84 -5.41
CA LEU A 11 -11.06 1.45 -4.10
C LEU A 11 -10.62 2.91 -4.23
N GLU A 12 -9.81 3.23 -5.23
CA GLU A 12 -9.41 4.61 -5.54
C GLU A 12 -10.59 5.47 -5.97
N ILE A 13 -11.45 4.94 -6.85
CA ILE A 13 -12.69 5.61 -7.26
C ILE A 13 -13.61 5.83 -6.04
N ASP A 14 -13.80 4.82 -5.21
CA ASP A 14 -14.60 4.93 -3.99
C ASP A 14 -14.04 5.99 -3.04
N LEU A 15 -12.72 6.03 -2.85
CA LEU A 15 -12.06 7.02 -2.01
C LEU A 15 -12.25 8.45 -2.54
N ILE A 16 -12.17 8.65 -3.85
CA ILE A 16 -12.46 9.94 -4.50
C ILE A 16 -13.92 10.35 -4.26
N ALA A 17 -14.86 9.43 -4.46
CA ALA A 17 -16.28 9.69 -4.24
C ALA A 17 -16.59 10.03 -2.77
N LEU A 18 -15.97 9.33 -1.81
CA LEU A 18 -16.11 9.62 -0.38
C LEU A 18 -15.56 11.01 -0.02
N ARG A 19 -14.40 11.39 -0.57
CA ARG A 19 -13.81 12.72 -0.36
C ARG A 19 -14.68 13.85 -0.94
N GLN A 20 -15.23 13.65 -2.13
CA GLN A 20 -16.19 14.59 -2.71
C GLN A 20 -17.45 14.73 -1.84
N ARG A 21 -17.95 13.61 -1.31
CA ARG A 21 -19.09 13.63 -0.39
C ARG A 21 -18.78 14.35 0.91
N ALA A 22 -17.57 14.20 1.45
CA ALA A 22 -17.13 14.89 2.66
C ALA A 22 -17.15 16.41 2.45
N ALA A 23 -16.56 16.90 1.36
CA ALA A 23 -16.56 18.32 1.02
C ALA A 23 -17.99 18.89 0.91
N ALA A 24 -18.91 18.15 0.27
CA ALA A 24 -20.30 18.56 0.16
C ALA A 24 -21.02 18.60 1.53
N LEU A 25 -20.74 17.65 2.43
CA LEU A 25 -21.29 17.64 3.78
C LEU A 25 -20.72 18.76 4.66
N GLU A 26 -19.42 19.07 4.53
CA GLU A 26 -18.79 20.21 5.22
C GLU A 26 -19.36 21.56 4.79
N GLU A 27 -19.63 21.72 3.49
CA GLU A 27 -20.35 22.89 2.98
C GLU A 27 -21.77 22.97 3.55
N ALA A 28 -22.52 21.85 3.53
CA ALA A 28 -23.85 21.80 4.13
C ALA A 28 -23.84 22.12 5.63
N ARG A 29 -22.82 21.65 6.38
CA ARG A 29 -22.67 21.92 7.81
C ARG A 29 -22.43 23.40 8.07
N ARG A 30 -21.52 24.03 7.34
CA ARG A 30 -21.26 25.49 7.44
C ARG A 30 -22.49 26.33 7.15
N ASN A 31 -23.30 25.91 6.16
CA ASN A 31 -24.56 26.57 5.86
C ASN A 31 -25.57 26.39 7.02
N ALA A 32 -25.67 25.19 7.61
CA ALA A 32 -26.52 24.94 8.76
C ALA A 32 -26.08 25.71 10.02
N ASP A 33 -24.76 25.85 10.25
CA ASP A 33 -24.20 26.68 11.32
C ASP A 33 -24.62 28.15 11.17
N THR A 34 -24.56 28.65 9.93
CA THR A 34 -25.00 30.01 9.60
C THR A 34 -26.51 30.18 9.84
N GLU A 35 -27.33 29.23 9.40
CA GLU A 35 -28.78 29.22 9.64
C GLU A 35 -29.12 29.20 11.14
N LEU A 36 -28.38 28.43 11.94
CA LEU A 36 -28.54 28.37 13.39
C LEU A 36 -28.22 29.72 14.05
N GLY A 37 -27.13 30.38 13.62
CA GLY A 37 -26.78 31.73 14.07
C GLY A 37 -27.91 32.72 13.80
N VAL A 38 -28.41 32.76 12.56
CA VAL A 38 -29.53 33.63 12.16
C VAL A 38 -30.81 33.33 12.96
N ALA A 39 -31.15 32.06 13.16
CA ALA A 39 -32.32 31.66 13.94
C ALA A 39 -32.20 32.08 15.41
N THR A 40 -31.00 31.94 15.98
CA THR A 40 -30.70 32.32 17.37
C THR A 40 -30.80 33.83 17.55
N GLU A 41 -30.23 34.62 16.64
CA GLU A 41 -30.35 36.08 16.65
C GLU A 41 -31.80 36.53 16.52
N ALA A 42 -32.59 35.92 15.63
CA ALA A 42 -33.99 36.25 15.46
C ALA A 42 -34.80 36.01 16.75
N ARG A 43 -34.57 34.87 17.41
CA ARG A 43 -35.17 34.56 18.72
C ARG A 43 -34.76 35.57 19.79
N GLN A 44 -33.47 35.89 19.88
CA GLN A 44 -32.96 36.89 20.84
C GLN A 44 -33.57 38.28 20.60
N ARG A 45 -33.67 38.72 19.35
CA ARG A 45 -34.31 40.00 19.01
C ARG A 45 -35.78 40.02 19.44
N HIS A 46 -36.52 38.93 19.24
CA HIS A 46 -37.90 38.84 19.70
C HIS A 46 -37.99 38.93 21.24
N HIS A 47 -37.11 38.26 21.98
CA HIS A 47 -37.08 38.40 23.45
C HIS A 47 -36.69 39.80 23.96
N LEU A 48 -35.85 40.53 23.20
CA LEU A 48 -35.38 41.85 23.62
C LEU A 48 -36.29 43.01 23.17
N LYS A 49 -36.98 42.85 22.04
CA LYS A 49 -37.68 43.95 21.34
C LYS A 49 -39.08 43.60 20.87
N GLY A 50 -39.46 42.32 20.89
CA GLY A 50 -40.77 41.85 20.45
C GLY A 50 -41.80 41.85 21.57
N ASP A 51 -43.05 41.53 21.20
CA ASP A 51 -44.13 41.30 22.17
C ASP A 51 -43.93 39.95 22.86
N LEU A 52 -43.69 39.98 24.17
CA LEU A 52 -43.48 38.78 24.97
C LEU A 52 -44.76 37.96 25.21
N SER A 53 -45.93 38.54 24.92
CA SER A 53 -47.21 37.83 24.98
C SER A 53 -47.54 37.09 23.68
N ASP A 54 -46.80 37.35 22.59
CA ASP A 54 -46.92 36.63 21.33
C ASP A 54 -46.21 35.27 21.40
N THR A 55 -46.90 34.33 22.06
CA THR A 55 -46.40 32.96 22.24
C THR A 55 -46.28 32.19 20.92
N GLU A 56 -47.04 32.56 19.89
CA GLU A 56 -47.00 31.91 18.58
C GLU A 56 -45.67 32.21 17.88
N THR A 57 -45.30 33.50 17.80
CA THR A 57 -44.01 33.91 17.25
C THR A 57 -42.85 33.36 18.05
N ALA A 58 -42.93 33.38 19.39
CA ALA A 58 -41.90 32.81 20.25
C ALA A 58 -41.67 31.31 19.97
N GLN A 59 -42.75 30.53 19.85
CA GLN A 59 -42.67 29.10 19.56
C GLN A 59 -42.12 28.83 18.15
N ALA A 60 -42.54 29.61 17.14
CA ALA A 60 -42.04 29.47 15.78
C ALA A 60 -40.52 29.71 15.69
N LEU A 61 -40.02 30.74 16.37
CA LEU A 61 -38.59 31.04 16.45
C LEU A 61 -37.81 29.95 17.20
N GLN A 62 -38.37 29.42 18.28
CA GLN A 62 -37.77 28.30 19.00
C GLN A 62 -37.69 27.04 18.14
N ASN A 63 -38.76 26.71 17.40
CA ASN A 63 -38.78 25.58 16.49
C ASN A 63 -37.73 25.72 15.38
N ARG A 64 -37.53 26.93 14.86
CA ARG A 64 -36.48 27.21 13.87
C ARG A 64 -35.07 26.98 14.42
N VAL A 65 -34.80 27.41 15.66
CA VAL A 65 -33.52 27.14 16.35
C VAL A 65 -33.32 25.64 16.53
N ASN A 66 -34.34 24.92 17.02
CA ASN A 66 -34.27 23.48 17.23
C ASN A 66 -34.02 22.71 15.93
N ALA A 67 -34.70 23.09 14.83
CA ALA A 67 -34.51 22.47 13.53
C ALA A 67 -33.09 22.70 12.98
N ALA A 68 -32.58 23.94 13.07
CA ALA A 68 -31.22 24.25 12.62
C ALA A 68 -30.16 23.53 13.47
N ALA A 69 -30.31 23.51 14.80
CA ALA A 69 -29.40 22.79 15.70
C ALA A 69 -29.40 21.28 15.43
N SER A 70 -30.59 20.67 15.27
CA SER A 70 -30.70 19.26 14.91
C SER A 70 -30.05 18.94 13.56
N ARG A 71 -30.13 19.87 12.59
CA ARG A 71 -29.49 19.71 11.29
C ARG A 71 -27.97 19.76 11.38
N VAL A 72 -27.41 20.65 12.20
CA VAL A 72 -25.95 20.71 12.45
C VAL A 72 -25.47 19.37 13.02
N VAL A 73 -26.09 18.92 14.11
CA VAL A 73 -25.72 17.65 14.77
C VAL A 73 -25.82 16.47 13.79
N GLY A 74 -26.92 16.36 13.03
CA GLY A 74 -27.07 15.27 12.06
C GLY A 74 -26.04 15.31 10.91
N LEU A 75 -25.53 16.49 10.55
CA LEU A 75 -24.45 16.62 9.57
C LEU A 75 -23.08 16.29 10.18
N GLU A 76 -22.85 16.61 11.45
CA GLU A 76 -21.66 16.21 12.19
C GLU A 76 -21.58 14.69 12.33
N ASP A 77 -22.67 14.04 12.74
CA ASP A 77 -22.77 12.58 12.81
C ASP A 77 -22.47 11.92 11.45
N ALA A 78 -23.01 12.49 10.37
CA ALA A 78 -22.78 12.00 9.02
C ALA A 78 -21.32 12.17 8.58
N LEU A 79 -20.66 13.27 8.97
CA LEU A 79 -19.24 13.51 8.70
C LEU A 79 -18.35 12.52 9.46
N GLU A 80 -18.66 12.23 10.73
CA GLU A 80 -17.93 11.26 11.53
C GLU A 80 -18.04 9.85 10.92
N ALA A 81 -19.27 9.41 10.60
CA ALA A 81 -19.49 8.12 9.95
C ALA A 81 -18.76 8.02 8.60
N LEU A 82 -18.71 9.11 7.83
CA LEU A 82 -18.00 9.16 6.57
C LEU A 82 -16.48 9.07 6.76
N ALA A 83 -15.92 9.74 7.77
CA ALA A 83 -14.50 9.70 8.08
C ALA A 83 -14.04 8.27 8.42
N VAL A 84 -14.83 7.53 9.20
CA VAL A 84 -14.58 6.10 9.48
C VAL A 84 -14.52 5.30 8.19
N LYS A 85 -15.52 5.46 7.31
CA LYS A 85 -15.57 4.75 6.03
C LYS A 85 -14.39 5.10 5.12
N THR A 86 -13.98 6.37 5.07
CA THR A 86 -12.80 6.81 4.33
C THR A 86 -11.53 6.15 4.85
N ALA A 87 -11.35 6.08 6.18
CA ALA A 87 -10.19 5.42 6.78
C ALA A 87 -10.16 3.91 6.46
N GLU A 88 -11.30 3.22 6.51
CA GLU A 88 -11.40 1.81 6.14
C GLU A 88 -11.03 1.54 4.68
N VAL A 89 -11.54 2.36 3.74
CA VAL A 89 -11.21 2.23 2.31
C VAL A 89 -9.74 2.53 2.06
N GLN A 90 -9.19 3.56 2.70
CA GLN A 90 -7.76 3.89 2.61
C GLN A 90 -6.90 2.73 3.12
N GLN A 91 -7.23 2.15 4.27
CA GLN A 91 -6.50 1.00 4.82
C GLN A 91 -6.53 -0.20 3.88
N LYS A 92 -7.69 -0.49 3.25
CA LYS A 92 -7.80 -1.57 2.26
C LYS A 92 -6.94 -1.32 1.04
N LEU A 93 -6.91 -0.08 0.53
CA LEU A 93 -6.09 0.31 -0.61
C LEU A 93 -4.59 0.15 -0.30
N ASP A 94 -4.15 0.61 0.88
CA ASP A 94 -2.75 0.51 1.30
C ASP A 94 -2.32 -0.95 1.48
N ALA A 95 -3.19 -1.78 2.05
CA ALA A 95 -2.96 -3.22 2.17
C ALA A 95 -2.83 -3.89 0.79
N GLU A 96 -3.70 -3.53 -0.17
CA GLU A 96 -3.66 -4.09 -1.52
C GLU A 96 -2.40 -3.63 -2.28
N ARG A 97 -2.01 -2.36 -2.16
CA ARG A 97 -0.75 -1.84 -2.71
C ARG A 97 0.47 -2.55 -2.13
N LEU A 98 0.49 -2.78 -0.81
CA LEU A 98 1.56 -3.54 -0.16
C LEU A 98 1.61 -4.99 -0.67
N GLN A 99 0.47 -5.64 -0.82
CA GLN A 99 0.42 -7.00 -1.35
C GLN A 99 0.91 -7.06 -2.79
N ASN A 100 0.50 -6.11 -3.65
CA ASN A 100 0.98 -6.03 -5.03
C ASN A 100 2.50 -5.86 -5.10
N ARG A 101 3.09 -5.03 -4.22
CA ARG A 101 4.55 -4.89 -4.11
C ARG A 101 5.23 -6.20 -3.71
N ARG A 102 4.66 -6.92 -2.74
CA ARG A 102 5.17 -8.24 -2.31
C ARG A 102 5.09 -9.26 -3.44
N ASP A 103 3.97 -9.32 -4.15
CA ASP A 103 3.78 -10.23 -5.28
C ASP A 103 4.78 -9.94 -6.41
N ALA A 104 5.02 -8.65 -6.72
CA ALA A 104 6.00 -8.25 -7.72
C ALA A 104 7.43 -8.62 -7.29
N ALA A 105 7.80 -8.36 -6.03
CA ALA A 105 9.11 -8.74 -5.48
C ALA A 105 9.31 -10.27 -5.48
N ALA A 106 8.30 -11.03 -5.08
CA ALA A 106 8.31 -12.49 -5.12
C ALA A 106 8.50 -13.01 -6.55
N GLN A 107 7.78 -12.48 -7.54
CA GLN A 107 7.93 -12.85 -8.95
C GLN A 107 9.32 -12.51 -9.49
N LYS A 108 9.92 -11.38 -9.07
CA LYS A 108 11.29 -11.03 -9.44
C LYS A 108 12.28 -12.05 -8.87
N LEU A 109 12.13 -12.40 -7.59
CA LEU A 109 12.97 -13.37 -6.92
C LEU A 109 12.86 -14.76 -7.55
N GLU A 110 11.65 -15.21 -7.90
CA GLU A 110 11.44 -16.48 -8.63
C GLU A 110 12.21 -16.51 -9.95
N LYS A 111 12.15 -15.42 -10.73
CA LYS A 111 12.90 -15.31 -11.99
C LYS A 111 14.41 -15.35 -11.77
N GLN A 112 14.91 -14.68 -10.74
CA GLN A 112 16.33 -14.67 -10.40
C GLN A 112 16.81 -16.05 -9.92
N ALA A 113 16.05 -16.71 -9.04
CA ALA A 113 16.34 -18.05 -8.57
C ALA A 113 16.34 -19.07 -9.73
N ALA A 114 15.37 -18.97 -10.65
CA ALA A 114 15.33 -19.79 -11.85
C ALA A 114 16.53 -19.53 -12.78
N ALA A 115 16.95 -18.28 -12.94
CA ALA A 115 18.12 -17.93 -13.72
C ALA A 115 19.41 -18.51 -13.12
N ILE A 116 19.58 -18.42 -11.79
CA ILE A 116 20.71 -19.02 -11.07
C ILE A 116 20.73 -20.55 -11.28
N ALA A 117 19.58 -21.20 -11.08
CA ALA A 117 19.45 -22.65 -11.26
C ALA A 117 19.79 -23.11 -12.69
N ARG A 118 19.49 -22.28 -13.69
CA ARG A 118 19.83 -22.54 -15.11
C ARG A 118 21.31 -22.30 -15.42
N LEU A 119 21.90 -21.23 -14.90
CA LEU A 119 23.27 -20.82 -15.23
C LEU A 119 24.34 -21.63 -14.48
N LEU A 120 24.01 -22.15 -13.30
CA LEU A 120 24.99 -22.87 -12.48
C LEU A 120 25.60 -24.08 -13.19
N PRO A 121 24.83 -25.00 -13.80
CA PRO A 121 25.41 -26.15 -14.50
C PRO A 121 26.30 -25.75 -15.69
N GLU A 122 25.92 -24.67 -16.40
CA GLU A 122 26.71 -24.15 -17.53
C GLU A 122 28.05 -23.60 -17.04
N PHE A 123 28.04 -22.80 -15.97
CA PHE A 123 29.25 -22.27 -15.33
C PHE A 123 30.17 -23.40 -14.85
N VAL A 124 29.65 -24.36 -14.07
CA VAL A 124 30.42 -25.50 -13.56
C VAL A 124 31.00 -26.32 -14.71
N GLY A 125 30.22 -26.57 -15.76
CA GLY A 125 30.67 -27.29 -16.95
C GLY A 125 31.78 -26.56 -17.71
N ALA A 126 31.66 -25.25 -17.88
CA ALA A 126 32.68 -24.42 -18.53
C ALA A 126 33.97 -24.35 -17.71
N SER A 127 33.87 -24.20 -16.38
CA SER A 127 35.02 -24.20 -15.48
C SER A 127 35.78 -25.52 -15.52
N LYS A 128 35.08 -26.67 -15.53
CA LYS A 128 35.70 -27.99 -15.67
C LYS A 128 36.49 -28.11 -16.97
N LYS A 129 35.87 -27.76 -18.12
CA LYS A 129 36.55 -27.79 -19.43
C LYS A 129 37.81 -26.93 -19.48
N LEU A 130 37.77 -25.75 -18.86
CA LEU A 130 38.94 -24.87 -18.80
C LEU A 130 40.04 -25.44 -17.89
N ALA A 131 39.67 -25.99 -16.73
CA ALA A 131 40.61 -26.64 -15.82
C ALA A 131 41.28 -27.87 -16.48
N ASP A 132 40.52 -28.67 -17.23
CA ASP A 132 41.04 -29.81 -17.99
C ASP A 132 42.06 -29.34 -19.04
N ALA A 133 41.72 -28.33 -19.85
CA ALA A 133 42.62 -27.78 -20.88
C ALA A 133 43.91 -27.18 -20.31
N LEU A 134 43.84 -26.55 -19.12
CA LEU A 134 45.02 -26.04 -18.43
C LEU A 134 45.87 -27.15 -17.82
N SER A 135 45.23 -28.24 -17.37
CA SER A 135 45.91 -29.43 -16.85
C SER A 135 46.68 -30.16 -17.94
N ASP A 136 46.16 -30.20 -19.17
CA ASP A 136 46.83 -30.81 -20.33
C ASP A 136 48.18 -30.14 -20.66
N ILE A 137 48.34 -28.84 -20.36
CA ILE A 137 49.60 -28.10 -20.47
C ILE A 137 50.27 -27.86 -19.11
N GLY A 138 49.88 -28.63 -18.09
CA GLY A 138 50.30 -28.49 -16.69
C GLY A 138 51.76 -28.84 -16.40
N TRP A 139 52.55 -29.18 -17.42
CA TRP A 139 54.01 -29.19 -17.33
C TRP A 139 54.60 -27.80 -17.04
N HIS A 140 53.82 -26.74 -17.29
CA HIS A 140 54.06 -25.40 -16.75
C HIS A 140 53.33 -25.27 -15.41
N PHE A 141 54.09 -25.02 -14.33
CA PHE A 141 53.57 -24.97 -12.96
C PHE A 141 52.35 -24.04 -12.82
N GLU A 142 52.43 -22.86 -13.42
CA GLU A 142 51.40 -21.82 -13.40
C GLU A 142 50.08 -22.29 -14.04
N SER A 143 50.15 -23.08 -15.12
CA SER A 143 48.95 -23.65 -15.76
C SER A 143 48.29 -24.70 -14.87
N GLY A 144 49.08 -25.59 -14.25
CA GLY A 144 48.57 -26.57 -13.29
C GLY A 144 48.00 -25.89 -12.03
N HIS A 145 48.63 -24.83 -11.55
CA HIS A 145 48.12 -24.03 -10.45
C HIS A 145 46.78 -23.37 -10.81
N LEU A 146 46.67 -22.75 -11.99
CA LEU A 146 45.45 -22.10 -12.45
C LEU A 146 44.30 -23.10 -12.63
N ALA A 147 44.57 -24.30 -13.16
CA ALA A 147 43.58 -25.39 -13.25
C ALA A 147 42.99 -25.73 -11.88
N ASN A 148 43.85 -25.91 -10.86
CA ASN A 148 43.43 -26.21 -9.49
C ASN A 148 42.57 -25.08 -8.88
N VAL A 149 42.96 -23.81 -9.10
CA VAL A 149 42.21 -22.65 -8.62
C VAL A 149 40.82 -22.59 -9.24
N ILE A 150 40.71 -22.78 -10.56
CA ILE A 150 39.42 -22.75 -11.27
C ILE A 150 38.52 -23.88 -10.80
N GLN A 151 39.04 -25.11 -10.71
CA GLN A 151 38.27 -26.26 -10.27
C GLN A 151 37.80 -26.11 -8.82
N GLY A 152 38.68 -25.66 -7.92
CA GLY A 152 38.34 -25.40 -6.52
C GLY A 152 37.27 -24.32 -6.38
N SER A 153 37.41 -23.21 -7.11
CA SER A 153 36.44 -22.10 -7.08
C SER A 153 35.07 -22.52 -7.61
N ALA A 154 35.03 -23.27 -8.72
CA ALA A 154 33.77 -23.76 -9.29
C ALA A 154 33.03 -24.68 -8.32
N ASN A 155 33.74 -25.59 -7.66
CA ASN A 155 33.17 -26.50 -6.66
C ASN A 155 32.63 -25.72 -5.44
N GLN A 156 33.34 -24.69 -4.96
CA GLN A 156 32.89 -23.85 -3.85
C GLN A 156 31.62 -23.06 -4.21
N ILE A 157 31.58 -22.49 -5.41
CA ILE A 157 30.40 -21.77 -5.91
C ILE A 157 29.21 -22.73 -6.04
N GLU A 158 29.41 -23.91 -6.63
CA GLU A 158 28.37 -24.94 -6.74
C GLU A 158 27.82 -25.34 -5.37
N HIS A 159 28.68 -25.56 -4.40
CA HIS A 159 28.28 -25.88 -3.04
C HIS A 159 27.47 -24.74 -2.39
N GLY A 160 27.98 -23.50 -2.48
CA GLY A 160 27.31 -22.32 -1.91
C GLY A 160 25.92 -22.09 -2.51
N VAL A 161 25.79 -22.22 -3.83
CA VAL A 161 24.49 -22.06 -4.51
C VAL A 161 23.53 -23.18 -4.14
N ASN A 162 24.00 -24.43 -4.03
CA ASN A 162 23.16 -25.55 -3.61
C ASN A 162 22.66 -25.42 -2.17
N LEU A 163 23.47 -24.85 -1.27
CA LEU A 163 23.04 -24.52 0.09
C LEU A 163 21.93 -23.47 0.08
N ALA A 164 22.14 -22.37 -0.65
CA ALA A 164 21.19 -21.28 -0.77
C ALA A 164 19.90 -21.65 -1.54
N ARG A 165 19.92 -22.72 -2.34
CA ARG A 165 18.79 -23.11 -3.20
C ARG A 165 17.53 -23.42 -2.41
N SER A 166 17.65 -24.09 -1.27
CA SER A 166 16.50 -24.43 -0.41
C SER A 166 15.82 -23.18 0.13
N GLU A 167 16.62 -22.20 0.58
CA GLU A 167 16.17 -20.90 1.03
C GLU A 167 15.52 -20.11 -0.10
N LEU A 168 16.21 -19.94 -1.24
CA LEU A 168 15.72 -19.21 -2.42
C LEU A 168 14.41 -19.78 -2.98
N ALA A 169 14.15 -21.08 -2.84
CA ALA A 169 12.91 -21.70 -3.28
C ALA A 169 11.71 -21.32 -2.39
N THR A 170 11.93 -21.06 -1.10
CA THR A 170 10.89 -20.75 -0.11
C THR A 170 10.65 -19.25 0.05
N MET A 171 11.67 -18.42 -0.19
CA MET A 171 11.62 -16.97 0.00
C MET A 171 10.50 -16.24 -0.77
N PRO A 172 10.16 -16.57 -2.02
CA PRO A 172 9.06 -15.90 -2.73
C PRO A 172 7.73 -16.02 -1.98
N GLU A 173 7.45 -17.19 -1.42
CA GLU A 173 6.23 -17.41 -0.66
C GLU A 173 6.28 -16.69 0.70
N ALA A 174 7.44 -16.72 1.37
CA ALA A 174 7.64 -15.96 2.60
C ALA A 174 7.47 -14.44 2.38
N LEU A 175 7.87 -13.91 1.21
CA LEU A 175 7.64 -12.51 0.81
C LEU A 175 6.15 -12.21 0.62
N ARG A 176 5.41 -13.08 -0.08
CA ARG A 176 3.95 -12.91 -0.26
C ARG A 176 3.20 -12.90 1.08
N GLN A 177 3.65 -13.74 2.01
CA GLN A 177 3.08 -13.86 3.36
C GLN A 177 3.54 -12.75 4.31
N GLY A 178 4.47 -11.88 3.89
CA GLY A 178 5.01 -10.80 4.73
C GLY A 178 5.93 -11.27 5.86
N GLN A 179 6.43 -12.50 5.79
CA GLN A 179 7.41 -13.06 6.74
C GLN A 179 8.84 -12.58 6.43
N GLN A 180 9.06 -12.08 5.22
CA GLN A 180 10.31 -11.45 4.80
C GLN A 180 10.07 -9.96 4.50
N PRO A 181 11.04 -9.09 4.82
CA PRO A 181 10.97 -7.68 4.45
C PRO A 181 10.98 -7.52 2.93
N LEU A 182 10.37 -6.43 2.45
CA LEU A 182 10.48 -6.06 1.04
C LEU A 182 11.93 -5.69 0.70
N PRO A 183 12.48 -6.18 -0.42
CA PRO A 183 13.77 -5.73 -0.93
C PRO A 183 13.81 -4.21 -1.15
N ALA A 184 14.95 -3.57 -0.93
CA ALA A 184 15.07 -2.10 -0.98
C ALA A 184 14.66 -1.50 -2.34
N ASP A 185 14.95 -2.19 -3.43
CA ASP A 185 14.54 -1.85 -4.79
C ASP A 185 13.03 -1.99 -5.03
N ALA A 186 12.32 -2.77 -4.21
CA ALA A 186 10.85 -2.85 -4.19
C ALA A 186 10.21 -1.78 -3.28
N THR A 187 11.01 -1.04 -2.51
CA THR A 187 10.54 0.09 -1.69
C THR A 187 10.67 1.44 -2.40
N GLN A 188 11.50 1.55 -3.45
CA GLN A 188 11.83 2.81 -4.15
C GLN A 188 10.88 3.18 -5.32
N SER A 189 9.80 2.43 -5.57
CA SER A 189 8.87 2.75 -6.68
C SER A 189 7.90 3.91 -6.38
N GLU A 190 8.18 4.76 -5.39
CA GLU A 190 7.33 5.87 -4.94
C GLU A 190 8.05 7.24 -4.88
N GLU A 191 9.20 7.42 -5.54
CA GLU A 191 9.76 8.76 -5.82
C GLU A 191 9.51 9.23 -7.25
#